data_AF-A0A655AQY1-F1
#
_entry.id   AF-A0A655AQY1-F1
#
_cell.length_a   1.000
_cell.length_b   1.000
_cell.length_c   1.000
_cell.angle_alpha   90.00
_cell.angle_beta   90.00
_cell.angle_gamma   90.00
#
_symmetry.space_group_name_H-M   'P 1'
#
loop_
_entity.id
_entity.type
_entity.pdbx_description
1 polymer ?
#
loop_
_entity_poly.entity_id
_entity_poly.type
_entity_poly.pdbx_seq_one_letter_code
_entity_poly.pdbx_strand_id
1 'polypeptide(L)'
;MWSGAKVADLVQLNSEVVDTALTTIDKALAQTASLDGPLPRDHVADQILRETLLTVSSDWPFMVSKDSAADYARYRAHLHAHATREIAGALAAGRRDTARRLAEGWNRADGLFGALDARRLPK
;
A
#
# COMPACT_ATOMS: atom_id res chain seq x y z
N MET A 1 10.31 20.53 4.72
CA MET A 1 11.02 19.48 3.97
C MET A 1 10.06 18.41 3.46
N TRP A 2 9.03 18.05 4.22
CA TRP A 2 7.95 17.11 3.84
C TRP A 2 6.69 17.78 3.26
N SER A 3 6.67 19.11 3.17
CA SER A 3 5.58 19.90 2.60
C SER A 3 6.16 21.08 1.82
N GLY A 4 5.53 21.41 0.68
CA GLY A 4 5.97 22.47 -0.23
C GLY A 4 5.82 22.09 -1.71
N ALA A 5 5.92 23.07 -2.61
CA ALA A 5 5.65 22.89 -4.04
C ALA A 5 6.48 21.78 -4.71
N LYS A 6 7.71 21.51 -4.24
CA LYS A 6 8.61 20.48 -4.79
C LYS A 6 8.15 19.04 -4.56
N VAL A 7 7.31 18.80 -3.56
CA VAL A 7 6.86 17.44 -3.14
C VAL A 7 5.34 17.33 -3.10
N ALA A 8 4.63 18.31 -3.67
CA ALA A 8 3.17 18.34 -3.69
C ALA A 8 2.58 17.15 -4.45
N ASP A 9 3.27 16.69 -5.49
CA ASP A 9 2.97 15.47 -6.25
C ASP A 9 2.97 14.22 -5.35
N LEU A 10 3.99 14.09 -4.49
CA LEU A 10 4.08 12.97 -3.55
C LEU A 10 3.00 13.04 -2.45
N VAL A 11 2.66 14.23 -1.96
CA VAL A 11 1.58 14.41 -0.98
C VAL A 11 0.22 14.02 -1.58
N GLN A 12 -0.03 14.40 -2.83
CA GLN A 12 -1.22 14.01 -3.56
C GLN A 12 -1.27 12.49 -3.76
N LEU A 13 -0.17 11.90 -4.25
CA LEU A 13 -0.03 10.45 -4.42
C LEU A 13 -0.32 9.69 -3.13
N ASN A 14 0.25 10.15 -2.01
CA ASN A 14 0.07 9.53 -0.70
C ASN A 14 -1.40 9.50 -0.29
N SER A 15 -2.11 10.63 -0.45
CA SER A 15 -3.53 10.72 -0.11
C SER A 15 -4.37 9.74 -0.92
N GLU A 16 -4.15 9.67 -2.24
CA GLU A 16 -4.88 8.77 -3.13
C GLU A 16 -4.63 7.28 -2.82
N VAL A 17 -3.37 6.92 -2.55
CA VAL A 17 -2.97 5.54 -2.31
C VAL A 17 -3.46 5.06 -0.94
N VAL A 18 -3.37 5.90 0.09
CA VAL A 18 -3.90 5.60 1.43
C VAL A 18 -5.40 5.39 1.39
N ASP A 19 -6.15 6.28 0.74
CA ASP A 19 -7.61 6.16 0.61
C ASP A 19 -8.01 4.86 -0.11
N THR A 20 -7.34 4.56 -1.23
CA THR A 20 -7.55 3.33 -1.99
C THR A 20 -7.28 2.08 -1.14
N ALA A 21 -6.17 2.08 -0.40
CA ALA A 21 -5.74 0.95 0.41
C ALA A 21 -6.70 0.71 1.59
N LEU A 22 -6.98 1.73 2.38
CA LEU A 22 -7.87 1.62 3.55
C LEU A 22 -9.27 1.19 3.13
N THR A 23 -9.85 1.85 2.12
CA THR A 23 -11.18 1.47 1.59
C THR A 23 -11.22 0.01 1.13
N THR A 24 -10.16 -0.47 0.49
CA THR A 24 -10.12 -1.84 -0.01
C THR A 24 -9.93 -2.85 1.12
N ILE A 25 -9.03 -2.57 2.06
CA ILE A 25 -8.76 -3.44 3.22
C ILE A 25 -10.00 -3.54 4.09
N ASP A 26 -10.65 -2.42 4.43
CA ASP A 26 -11.85 -2.42 5.27
C ASP A 26 -12.97 -3.28 4.67
N LYS A 27 -13.21 -3.13 3.35
CA LYS A 27 -14.17 -3.98 2.63
C LYS A 27 -13.77 -5.45 2.65
N ALA A 28 -12.50 -5.76 2.43
CA ALA A 28 -12.02 -7.14 2.43
C ALA A 28 -12.16 -7.79 3.81
N LEU A 29 -11.78 -7.07 4.87
CA LEU A 29 -11.91 -7.54 6.25
C LEU A 29 -13.39 -7.72 6.62
N ALA A 30 -14.25 -6.77 6.29
CA ALA A 30 -15.70 -6.88 6.54
C ALA A 30 -16.33 -8.10 5.84
N GLN A 31 -15.91 -8.43 4.61
CA GLN A 31 -16.38 -9.61 3.89
C GLN A 31 -15.94 -10.94 4.52
N THR A 32 -14.78 -10.95 5.20
CA THR A 32 -14.21 -12.16 5.82
C THR A 32 -14.57 -12.30 7.30
N ALA A 33 -15.21 -11.30 7.89
CA ALA A 33 -15.64 -11.34 9.28
C ALA A 33 -16.77 -12.37 9.44
N SER A 34 -16.51 -13.45 10.18
CA SER A 34 -17.57 -14.34 10.67
C SER A 34 -18.28 -13.72 11.86
N LEU A 35 -19.58 -13.98 12.02
CA LEU A 35 -20.41 -13.45 13.11
C LEU A 35 -19.87 -13.78 14.52
N ASP A 36 -19.20 -14.93 14.70
CA ASP A 36 -18.82 -15.46 16.01
C ASP A 36 -17.34 -15.89 16.13
N GLY A 37 -16.48 -15.46 15.21
CA GLY A 37 -15.09 -15.94 15.11
C GLY A 37 -14.04 -14.83 14.91
N PRO A 38 -12.77 -15.10 15.25
CA PRO A 38 -11.69 -14.14 15.04
C PRO A 38 -11.49 -13.89 13.55
N LEU A 39 -11.29 -12.62 13.18
CA LEU A 39 -11.05 -12.21 11.80
C LEU A 39 -9.81 -12.92 11.24
N PRO A 40 -9.93 -13.75 10.18
CA PRO A 40 -8.79 -14.44 9.61
C PRO A 40 -7.80 -13.43 9.00
N ARG A 41 -6.50 -13.75 9.06
CA ARG A 41 -5.46 -12.94 8.44
C ARG A 41 -5.56 -13.05 6.92
N ASP A 42 -5.53 -11.91 6.22
CA ASP A 42 -5.52 -11.85 4.75
C ASP A 42 -4.16 -11.32 4.28
N HIS A 43 -3.34 -12.22 3.71
CA HIS A 43 -2.01 -11.87 3.21
C HIS A 43 -2.04 -10.92 2.01
N VAL A 44 -3.15 -10.84 1.27
CA VAL A 44 -3.33 -9.85 0.21
C VAL A 44 -3.52 -8.47 0.83
N ALA A 45 -4.34 -8.37 1.88
CA ALA A 45 -4.51 -7.12 2.63
C ALA A 45 -3.20 -6.65 3.28
N ASP A 46 -2.41 -7.58 3.84
CA ASP A 46 -1.08 -7.27 4.38
C ASP A 46 -0.14 -6.70 3.31
N GLN A 47 -0.14 -7.25 2.09
CA GLN A 47 0.72 -6.74 1.03
C GLN A 47 0.22 -5.39 0.49
N ILE A 48 -1.09 -5.16 0.39
CA ILE A 48 -1.64 -3.83 0.06
C ILE A 48 -1.15 -2.80 1.09
N LEU A 49 -1.24 -3.13 2.38
CA LEU A 49 -0.76 -2.25 3.45
C LEU A 49 0.76 -2.02 3.35
N ARG A 50 1.53 -3.05 3.01
CA ARG A 50 2.98 -2.94 2.82
C ARG A 50 3.37 -1.97 1.72
N GLU A 51 2.80 -2.15 0.52
CA GLU A 51 3.06 -1.26 -0.61
C GLU A 51 2.61 0.18 -0.32
N THR A 52 1.52 0.34 0.44
CA THR A 52 1.06 1.65 0.90
C THR A 52 2.11 2.30 1.80
N LEU A 53 2.63 1.58 2.80
CA LEU A 53 3.67 2.09 3.71
C LEU A 53 4.96 2.45 2.95
N LEU A 54 5.35 1.64 1.97
CA LEU A 54 6.50 1.92 1.11
C LEU A 54 6.26 3.14 0.22
N THR A 55 5.04 3.35 -0.27
CA THR A 55 4.67 4.54 -1.04
C THR A 55 4.79 5.81 -0.20
N VAL A 56 4.26 5.81 1.03
CA VAL A 56 4.18 7.01 1.87
C VAL A 56 5.42 7.27 2.72
N SER A 57 6.51 6.52 2.51
CA SER A 57 7.75 6.70 3.26
C SER A 57 8.24 8.15 3.20
N SER A 58 8.67 8.69 4.34
CA SER A 58 9.24 10.04 4.44
C SER A 58 10.57 10.19 3.71
N ASP A 59 11.23 9.09 3.35
CA ASP A 59 12.51 9.12 2.63
C ASP A 59 12.37 9.73 1.24
N TRP A 60 11.24 9.52 0.55
CA TRP A 60 11.02 10.04 -0.79
C TRP A 60 11.00 11.58 -0.86
N PRO A 61 10.13 12.29 -0.10
CA PRO A 61 10.15 13.75 -0.09
C PRO A 61 11.47 14.32 0.47
N PHE A 62 12.16 13.60 1.35
CA PHE A 62 13.47 13.98 1.83
C PHE A 62 14.52 13.96 0.69
N MET A 63 14.61 12.85 -0.06
CA MET A 63 15.52 12.70 -1.21
C MET A 63 15.24 13.73 -2.31
N VAL A 64 13.96 13.99 -2.61
CA VAL A 64 13.55 15.04 -3.57
C VAL A 64 13.95 16.43 -3.09
N SER A 65 13.74 16.74 -1.81
CA SER A 65 14.06 18.05 -1.26
C SER A 65 15.56 18.36 -1.23
N LYS A 66 16.39 17.31 -1.09
CA LYS A 66 17.86 17.40 -1.10
C LYS A 66 18.48 17.22 -2.48
N ASP A 67 17.66 16.95 -3.50
CA ASP A 67 18.07 16.68 -4.88
C ASP A 67 19.14 15.59 -5.01
N SER A 68 19.21 14.66 -4.04
CA SER A 68 20.25 13.64 -3.99
C SER A 68 19.96 12.49 -4.97
N ALA A 69 18.68 12.23 -5.24
CA ALA A 69 18.19 11.30 -6.26
C ALA A 69 16.67 11.48 -6.47
N ALA A 70 16.25 12.69 -6.87
CA ALA A 70 14.83 13.06 -6.94
C ALA A 70 14.02 12.18 -7.91
N ASP A 71 14.55 11.88 -9.09
CA ASP A 71 13.86 11.04 -10.09
C ASP A 71 13.70 9.61 -9.61
N TYR A 72 14.74 9.05 -8.98
CA TYR A 72 14.68 7.73 -8.38
C TYR A 72 13.62 7.67 -7.27
N ALA A 73 13.59 8.67 -6.38
CA ALA A 73 12.61 8.73 -5.29
C ALA A 73 11.18 8.77 -5.81
N ARG A 74 10.90 9.61 -6.82
CA ARG A 74 9.58 9.67 -7.47
C ARG A 74 9.23 8.36 -8.16
N TYR A 75 10.15 7.80 -8.93
CA TYR A 75 9.95 6.53 -9.61
C TYR A 75 9.59 5.43 -8.60
N ARG A 76 10.33 5.31 -7.50
CA ARG A 76 10.07 4.30 -6.47
C ARG A 76 8.74 4.51 -5.75
N ALA A 77 8.40 5.74 -5.37
CA ALA A 77 7.10 6.04 -4.78
C ALA A 77 5.95 5.65 -5.73
N HIS A 78 6.06 5.98 -7.01
CA HIS A 78 5.07 5.59 -8.01
C HIS A 78 5.01 4.08 -8.27
N LEU A 79 6.13 3.36 -8.17
CA LEU A 79 6.17 1.91 -8.33
C LEU A 79 5.37 1.21 -7.21
N HIS A 80 5.58 1.60 -5.96
CA HIS A 80 4.82 1.08 -4.82
C HIS A 80 3.34 1.50 -4.87
N ALA A 81 3.05 2.72 -5.34
CA ALA A 81 1.68 3.17 -5.57
C ALA A 81 0.97 2.33 -6.64
N HIS A 82 1.67 2.00 -7.73
CA HIS A 82 1.18 1.11 -8.77
C HIS A 82 0.89 -0.28 -8.20
N ALA A 83 1.83 -0.88 -7.46
CA ALA A 83 1.64 -2.17 -6.82
C ALA A 83 0.40 -2.19 -5.90
N THR A 84 0.24 -1.15 -5.08
CA THR A 84 -0.94 -0.98 -4.21
C THR A 84 -2.24 -0.99 -5.03
N ARG A 85 -2.32 -0.16 -6.06
CA ARG A 85 -3.52 -0.01 -6.91
C ARG A 85 -3.82 -1.29 -7.70
N GLU A 86 -2.79 -1.97 -8.17
CA GLU A 86 -2.92 -3.21 -8.95
C GLU A 86 -3.51 -4.34 -8.10
N ILE A 87 -2.95 -4.57 -6.91
CA ILE A 87 -3.45 -5.59 -5.98
C ILE A 87 -4.84 -5.21 -5.48
N ALA A 88 -5.05 -3.96 -5.07
CA ALA A 88 -6.33 -3.47 -4.58
C ALA A 88 -7.42 -3.56 -5.65
N GLY A 89 -7.13 -3.19 -6.90
CA GLY A 89 -8.07 -3.28 -8.01
C GLY A 89 -8.46 -4.72 -8.34
N ALA A 90 -7.52 -5.67 -8.28
CA ALA A 90 -7.85 -7.09 -8.43
C ALA A 90 -8.73 -7.61 -7.30
N LEU A 91 -8.44 -7.21 -6.05
CA LEU A 91 -9.19 -7.61 -4.87
C LEU A 91 -10.61 -7.04 -4.87
N ALA A 92 -10.76 -5.74 -5.15
CA ALA A 92 -12.05 -5.05 -5.21
C ALA A 92 -12.96 -5.59 -6.33
N ALA A 93 -12.37 -6.05 -7.44
CA ALA A 93 -13.09 -6.72 -8.53
C ALA A 93 -13.48 -8.19 -8.22
N GLY A 94 -13.23 -8.67 -7.00
CA GLY A 94 -13.50 -10.06 -6.60
C GLY A 94 -12.55 -11.10 -7.21
N ARG A 95 -11.50 -10.68 -7.93
CA ARG A 95 -10.52 -11.57 -8.58
C ARG A 95 -9.46 -12.06 -7.59
N ARG A 96 -9.90 -12.75 -6.53
CA ARG A 96 -9.07 -13.15 -5.37
C ARG A 96 -7.80 -13.90 -5.75
N ASP A 97 -7.87 -14.86 -6.68
CA ASP A 97 -6.67 -15.58 -7.13
C ASP A 97 -5.67 -14.70 -7.88
N THR A 98 -6.16 -13.70 -8.62
CA THR A 98 -5.29 -12.73 -9.30
C THR A 98 -4.64 -11.82 -8.28
N ALA A 99 -5.42 -11.29 -7.32
CA ALA A 99 -4.90 -10.45 -6.25
C ALA A 99 -3.83 -11.18 -5.43
N ARG A 100 -4.04 -12.47 -5.14
CA ARG A 100 -3.06 -13.32 -4.45
C ARG A 100 -1.76 -13.49 -5.25
N ARG A 101 -1.83 -13.83 -6.54
CA ARG A 101 -0.63 -13.95 -7.38
C ARG A 101 0.13 -12.63 -7.51
N LEU A 102 -0.58 -11.51 -7.63
CA LEU A 102 0.02 -10.17 -7.65
C LEU A 102 0.71 -9.86 -6.31
N ALA A 103 0.04 -10.11 -5.19
CA ALA A 103 0.60 -9.91 -3.86
C ALA A 103 1.87 -10.77 -3.64
N GLU A 104 1.83 -12.06 -3.98
CA GLU A 104 3.00 -12.95 -3.95
C GLU A 104 4.12 -12.45 -4.87
N GLY A 105 3.77 -11.86 -6.02
CA GLY A 105 4.69 -11.27 -6.98
C GLY A 105 5.48 -10.10 -6.39
N TRP A 106 4.77 -9.11 -5.90
CA TRP A 106 5.34 -7.92 -5.25
C TRP A 106 6.09 -8.27 -3.97
N ASN A 107 5.57 -9.21 -3.17
CA ASN A 107 6.21 -9.63 -1.93
C ASN A 107 7.64 -10.18 -2.12
N ARG A 108 7.96 -10.79 -3.27
CA ARG A 108 9.33 -11.25 -3.57
C ARG A 108 10.34 -10.09 -3.66
N ALA A 109 9.89 -8.92 -4.13
CA ALA A 109 10.73 -7.73 -4.21
C ALA A 109 10.67 -6.91 -2.92
N ASP A 110 9.50 -6.86 -2.29
CA ASP A 110 9.17 -5.88 -1.26
C ASP A 110 8.84 -6.51 0.10
N GLY A 111 9.30 -7.74 0.37
CA GLY A 111 8.99 -8.56 1.56
C GLY A 111 9.52 -8.07 2.92
N LEU A 112 9.65 -6.75 3.12
CA LEU A 112 9.96 -6.12 4.40
C LEU A 112 8.81 -6.35 5.41
N PHE A 113 8.97 -6.01 6.70
CA PHE A 113 7.94 -6.11 7.76
C PHE A 113 7.10 -7.42 7.78
N GLY A 114 7.72 -8.58 8.06
CA GLY A 114 7.01 -9.88 8.10
C GLY A 114 5.90 -10.00 9.17
N ALA A 115 5.94 -9.16 10.20
CA ALA A 115 4.93 -9.08 11.25
C ALA A 115 3.78 -8.09 10.95
N LEU A 116 3.78 -7.44 9.77
CA LEU A 116 2.71 -6.53 9.36
C LEU A 116 1.38 -7.30 9.25
N ASP A 117 0.34 -6.77 9.89
CA ASP A 117 -0.97 -7.40 9.98
C ASP A 117 -2.06 -6.33 9.78
N ALA A 118 -2.75 -6.38 8.65
CA ALA A 118 -3.77 -5.42 8.28
C ALA A 118 -4.97 -5.39 9.24
N ARG A 119 -5.21 -6.45 10.01
CA ARG A 119 -6.29 -6.51 11.00
C ARG A 119 -6.08 -5.55 12.18
N ARG A 120 -4.86 -5.02 12.33
CA ARG A 120 -4.47 -4.11 13.42
C ARG A 120 -4.65 -2.64 13.07
N LEU A 121 -5.13 -2.32 11.87
CA LEU A 121 -5.48 -0.95 11.51
C LEU A 121 -6.58 -0.43 12.45
N PRO A 122 -6.48 0.84 12.89
CA PRO A 122 -7.56 1.46 13.64
C PRO A 122 -8.83 1.50 12.79
N LYS A 123 -9.98 1.28 13.44
CA LYS A 123 -11.30 1.42 12.84
C LYS A 123 -11.82 2.84 12.97
#